data_AF-A0AA95EKX5-F1
#
_entry.id   AF-A0AA95EKX5-F1
#
_cell.length_a   1.000
_cell.length_b   1.000
_cell.length_c   1.000
_cell.angle_alpha   90.00
_cell.angle_beta   90.00
_cell.angle_gamma   90.00
#
_symmetry.space_group_name_H-M   'P 1'
#
loop_
_entity.id
_entity.type
_entity.pdbx_description
1 polymer ?
#
loop_
_entity_poly.entity_id
_entity_poly.type
_entity_poly.pdbx_seq_one_letter_code
_entity_poly.pdbx_strand_id
1 'polypeptide(L)' 'MTDAKVLIEIDARIAAIRETMQRLTEQASSASGAASESRLADRMAELEQQLETLQNERAALS' A
#
# COMPACT_ATOMS: atom_id res chain seq x y z
N MET A 1 15.04 20.23 -8.81
CA MET A 1 14.33 20.56 -7.54
C MET A 1 12.93 19.96 -7.50
N THR A 2 12.18 19.95 -8.61
CA THR A 2 10.85 19.33 -8.70
C THR A 2 10.89 17.82 -8.46
N ASP A 3 11.84 17.10 -9.06
CA ASP A 3 11.91 15.63 -8.98
C ASP A 3 12.20 15.13 -7.56
N ALA A 4 13.03 15.85 -6.80
CA ALA A 4 13.30 15.53 -5.40
C ALA A 4 12.05 15.68 -4.52
N LYS A 5 11.21 16.70 -4.76
CA LYS A 5 9.95 16.86 -4.05
C LYS A 5 8.96 15.74 -4.41
N VAL A 6 8.86 15.38 -5.69
CA VAL A 6 8.00 14.29 -6.16
C VAL A 6 8.46 12.95 -5.57
N LEU A 7 9.77 12.69 -5.50
CA LEU A 7 10.33 11.48 -4.90
C LEU A 7 9.97 11.37 -3.41
N ILE A 8 10.07 12.47 -2.66
CA ILE A 8 9.66 12.52 -1.24
C ILE A 8 8.16 12.24 -1.09
N GLU A 9 7.31 12.79 -1.97
CA GLU A 9 5.86 12.54 -1.94
C GLU A 9 5.52 11.07 -2.26
N ILE A 10 6.21 10.46 -3.24
CA ILE A 10 6.04 9.04 -3.56
C ILE A 10 6.50 8.16 -2.40
N ASP A 11 7.65 8.45 -1.80
CA ASP A 11 8.16 7.72 -0.63
C ASP A 11 7.18 7.80 0.56
N ALA A 12 6.58 8.97 0.81
CA ALA A 12 5.56 9.14 1.84
C ALA A 12 4.29 8.31 1.56
N ARG A 13 3.83 8.27 0.29
CA ARG A 13 2.67 7.46 -0.10
C ARG A 13 2.95 5.96 0.01
N ILE A 14 4.14 5.52 -0.39
CA ILE A 14 4.60 4.13 -0.23
C ILE A 14 4.58 3.74 1.25
N ALA A 15 5.11 4.59 2.13
CA ALA A 15 5.12 4.33 3.56
C ALA A 15 3.69 4.19 4.13
N ALA A 16 2.78 5.09 3.75
CA ALA A 16 1.39 5.06 4.19
C ALA A 16 0.63 3.79 3.71
N ILE A 17 0.87 3.34 2.48
CA ILE A 17 0.28 2.11 1.96
C ILE A 17 0.80 0.88 2.72
N ARG A 18 2.11 0.81 2.96
CA ARG A 18 2.73 -0.28 3.74
C ARG A 18 2.19 -0.34 5.17
N GLU A 19 2.04 0.80 5.83
CA GLU A 19 1.42 0.89 7.16
C GLU A 19 -0.04 0.40 7.13
N THR A 20 -0.79 0.79 6.08
CA THR A 20 -2.17 0.35 5.91
C THR A 20 -2.26 -1.17 5.73
N MET A 21 -1.37 -1.77 4.92
CA MET A 21 -1.31 -3.22 4.73
C MET A 21 -0.97 -3.97 6.02
N GLN A 22 -0.05 -3.44 6.84
CA GLN A 22 0.26 -4.02 8.15
C GLN A 22 -0.97 -4.03 9.06
N ARG A 23 -1.68 -2.90 9.15
CA ARG A 23 -2.93 -2.81 9.94
C ARG A 23 -4.02 -3.75 9.42
N LEU A 24 -4.13 -3.93 8.11
CA LEU A 24 -5.11 -4.87 7.54
C LEU A 24 -4.74 -6.32 7.83
N THR A 25 -3.45 -6.64 7.87
CA THR A 25 -2.96 -7.98 8.27
C THR A 25 -3.28 -8.28 9.73
N GLU A 26 -3.10 -7.30 10.62
CA GLU A 26 -3.49 -7.39 12.04
C GLU A 26 -5.01 -7.55 12.20
N GLN A 27 -5.80 -6.81 11.41
CA GLN A 27 -7.25 -6.93 11.39
C GLN A 27 -7.71 -8.29 10.85
N ALA A 28 -7.06 -8.82 9.81
CA ALA A 28 -7.36 -10.14 9.26
C ALA A 28 -7.13 -11.25 10.29
N SER A 29 -6.09 -11.13 11.11
CA SER A 29 -5.81 -12.07 12.20
C SER A 29 -6.86 -12.02 13.31
N SER A 30 -7.58 -10.90 13.43
CA SER A 30 -8.61 -10.65 14.46
C SER A 30 -10.04 -10.83 13.94
N ALA A 31 -10.25 -10.83 12.63
CA ALA A 31 -11.57 -10.91 12.01
C ALA A 31 -12.08 -12.35 12.02
N SER A 32 -13.25 -12.59 12.61
CA SER A 32 -13.92 -13.89 12.55
C SER A 32 -14.97 -13.89 11.42
N GLY A 33 -14.69 -14.63 10.34
CA GLY A 33 -15.68 -14.95 9.29
C GLY A 33 -15.19 -14.75 7.85
N ALA A 34 -15.53 -15.69 6.97
CA ALA A 34 -15.08 -15.76 5.58
C ALA A 34 -15.41 -14.51 4.73
N ALA A 35 -16.55 -13.85 4.99
CA ALA A 35 -16.92 -12.62 4.28
C ALA A 35 -16.01 -11.43 4.64
N SER A 36 -15.52 -11.38 5.88
CA SER A 36 -14.57 -10.37 6.34
C SER A 36 -13.18 -10.66 5.78
N GLU A 37 -12.76 -11.93 5.78
CA GLU A 37 -11.49 -12.37 5.17
C GLU A 37 -11.43 -12.05 3.67
N SER A 38 -12.49 -12.33 2.91
CA SER A 38 -12.54 -12.01 1.47
C SER A 38 -12.40 -10.51 1.21
N ARG A 39 -13.13 -9.66 1.94
CA ARG A 39 -13.05 -8.20 1.78
C ARG A 39 -11.67 -7.65 2.14
N LEU A 40 -11.03 -8.21 3.18
CA LEU A 40 -9.68 -7.85 3.56
C LEU A 40 -8.68 -8.28 2.49
N ALA A 41 -8.84 -9.48 1.91
CA ALA A 41 -8.01 -9.96 0.81
C ALA A 41 -8.15 -9.08 -0.44
N ASP A 42 -9.37 -8.72 -0.83
CA ASP A 42 -9.62 -7.83 -1.98
C ASP A 42 -8.94 -6.46 -1.78
N ARG A 43 -9.05 -5.90 -0.56
CA ARG A 43 -8.43 -4.62 -0.21
C ARG A 43 -6.90 -4.71 -0.18
N MET A 44 -6.34 -5.82 0.30
CA MET A 44 -4.90 -6.06 0.29
C MET A 44 -4.37 -6.10 -1.15
N ALA A 45 -5.05 -6.81 -2.05
CA ALA A 45 -4.67 -6.87 -3.46
C ALA A 45 -4.68 -5.48 -4.12
N GLU A 46 -5.68 -4.65 -3.84
CA GLU A 46 -5.74 -3.27 -4.35
C GLU A 46 -4.55 -2.43 -3.86
N LEU A 47 -4.18 -2.56 -2.59
CA LEU A 47 -3.05 -1.83 -2.01
C LEU A 47 -1.70 -2.31 -2.55
N GLU A 48 -1.56 -3.61 -2.83
CA GLU A 48 -0.37 -4.18 -3.47
C GLU A 48 -0.18 -3.61 -4.88
N GLN A 49 -1.25 -3.52 -5.68
CA GLN A 49 -1.18 -2.92 -7.02
C GLN A 49 -0.83 -1.43 -6.97
N GLN A 50 -1.38 -0.69 -6.01
CA GLN A 50 -1.03 0.72 -5.80
C GLN A 50 0.43 0.88 -5.39
N LEU A 51 0.92 -0.01 -4.52
CA LEU A 51 2.30 -0.02 -4.06
C LEU A 51 3.26 -0.29 -5.22
N GLU A 52 2.96 -1.27 -6.07
CA GLU A 52 3.75 -1.58 -7.27
C GLU A 52 3.79 -0.38 -8.23
N THR A 53 2.64 0.25 -8.48
CA THR A 53 2.55 1.45 -9.33
C THR A 53 3.45 2.58 -8.81
N LEU A 54 3.40 2.87 -7.51
CA LEU A 54 4.24 3.91 -6.90
C LEU A 54 5.73 3.55 -6.91
N GLN A 55 6.07 2.27 -6.75
CA GLN A 55 7.46 1.82 -6.85
C GLN A 55 8.01 2.01 -8.27
N ASN A 56 7.20 1.75 -9.29
CA ASN A 56 7.55 1.99 -10.68
C ASN A 56 7.70 3.49 -10.97
N GLU A 57 6.80 4.33 -10.48
CA GLU A 57 6.91 5.80 -10.59
C GLU A 57 8.19 6.31 -9.91
N ARG A 58 8.50 5.80 -8.70
CA ARG A 58 9.73 6.14 -7.98
C ARG A 58 10.98 5.76 -8.77
N ALA A 59 11.01 4.56 -9.34
CA ALA A 59 12.14 4.06 -10.13
C ALA A 59 12.34 4.86 -11.42
N ALA A 60 11.27 5.39 -12.02
CA ALA A 60 11.36 6.27 -13.19
C ALA A 60 11.94 7.66 -12.86
N LEU A 61 11.91 8.07 -11.59
CA LEU A 61 12.37 9.37 -11.10
C LEU A 61 13.76 9.32 -10.43
N SER A 62 14.33 8.13 -10.23
CA SER A 62 15.67 7.91 -9.66
C SER A 62 16.75 7.92 -10.74
#